data_AF-A0A2G6NL55-F1
#
_entry.id   AF-A0A2G6NL55-F1
#
_cell.length_a   1.000
_cell.length_b   1.000
_cell.length_c   1.000
_cell.angle_alpha   90.00
_cell.angle_beta   90.00
_cell.angle_gamma   90.00
#
_symmetry.space_group_name_H-M   'P 1'
#
loop_
_entity.id
_entity.type
_entity.pdbx_description
1 polymer ?
#
loop_
_entity_poly.entity_id
_entity_poly.type
_entity_poly.pdbx_seq_one_letter_code
_entity_poly.pdbx_strand_id
1 'polypeptide(L)'
;MERCFHCKARINEKTTKCARCGADHSYLRLVASRAELCCKRAILLLAVGKTKEAVHSVQEAVTLQATPFVLALDGFIRSVHLLQDHPSSGTQDWPPRDTTAASHVHPAYSGDLEADTDVKQVKPG
;
A
#
# COMPACT_ATOMS: atom_id res chain seq x y z
N MET A 1 -5.22 5.58 -19.20
CA MET A 1 -6.18 5.52 -20.33
C MET A 1 -5.80 4.34 -21.21
N GLU A 2 -6.58 3.26 -21.15
CA GLU A 2 -6.25 2.02 -21.86
C GLU A 2 -6.47 2.15 -23.37
N ARG A 3 -5.59 1.51 -24.15
CA ARG A 3 -5.65 1.45 -25.61
C ARG A 3 -5.84 0.00 -26.05
N CYS A 4 -6.60 -0.19 -27.13
CA CYS A 4 -6.80 -1.50 -27.74
C CYS A 4 -5.46 -2.09 -28.17
N PHE A 5 -5.14 -3.30 -27.71
CA PHE A 5 -3.87 -3.96 -28.07
C PHE A 5 -3.72 -4.20 -29.57
N HIS A 6 -4.83 -4.41 -30.29
CA HIS A 6 -4.87 -4.64 -31.73
C HIS A 6 -4.70 -3.35 -32.55
N CYS A 7 -5.58 -2.36 -32.36
CA CYS A 7 -5.63 -1.19 -33.25
C CYS A 7 -5.16 0.13 -32.61
N LYS A 8 -4.72 0.09 -31.34
CA LYS A 8 -4.24 1.23 -30.53
C LYS A 8 -5.25 2.36 -30.33
N ALA A 9 -6.50 2.18 -30.73
CA ALA A 9 -7.60 3.10 -30.44
C ALA A 9 -7.86 3.16 -28.93
N ARG A 10 -8.28 4.32 -28.44
CA ARG A 10 -8.68 4.51 -27.05
C ARG A 10 -9.89 3.62 -26.74
N ILE A 11 -9.84 2.88 -25.64
CA ILE A 11 -10.98 2.05 -25.19
C ILE A 11 -11.88 2.92 -24.31
N ASN A 12 -13.19 2.77 -24.49
CA ASN A 12 -14.19 3.34 -23.59
C ASN A 12 -14.42 2.37 -22.43
N GLU A 13 -14.30 2.83 -21.19
CA GLU A 13 -14.54 2.02 -19.98
C GLU A 13 -15.98 1.49 -19.89
N LYS A 14 -16.93 2.03 -20.64
CA LYS A 14 -18.30 1.53 -20.67
C LYS A 14 -18.50 0.35 -21.63
N THR A 15 -17.57 0.08 -22.54
CA THR A 15 -17.71 -0.99 -23.54
C THR A 15 -16.68 -2.10 -23.34
N THR A 16 -17.08 -3.34 -23.61
CA THR A 16 -16.17 -4.48 -23.63
C THR A 16 -15.48 -4.64 -24.98
N LYS A 17 -16.14 -4.21 -26.07
CA LYS A 17 -15.59 -4.27 -27.43
C LYS A 17 -14.98 -2.95 -27.87
N CYS A 18 -13.93 -3.01 -28.67
CA CYS A 18 -13.32 -1.85 -29.31
C CYS A 18 -14.22 -1.32 -30.42
N ALA A 19 -14.59 -0.04 -30.37
CA ALA A 19 -15.44 0.59 -31.40
C ALA A 19 -14.81 0.62 -32.81
N ARG A 20 -13.47 0.54 -32.91
CA ARG A 20 -12.76 0.60 -34.20
C ARG A 20 -12.58 -0.77 -34.86
N CYS A 21 -12.19 -1.78 -34.10
CA CYS A 21 -11.81 -3.09 -34.65
C CYS A 21 -12.67 -4.25 -34.16
N GLY A 22 -13.64 -4.01 -33.29
CA GLY A 22 -14.54 -5.03 -32.75
C GLY A 22 -13.90 -6.00 -31.75
N ALA A 23 -12.59 -5.91 -31.50
CA ALA A 23 -11.89 -6.78 -30.55
C ALA A 23 -12.54 -6.73 -29.17
N ASP A 24 -12.73 -7.90 -28.56
CA ASP A 24 -13.30 -8.03 -27.22
C ASP A 24 -12.20 -7.94 -26.16
N HIS A 25 -12.41 -7.05 -25.18
CA HIS A 25 -11.55 -6.82 -24.04
C HIS A 25 -12.18 -7.29 -22.73
N SER A 26 -13.34 -7.94 -22.76
CA SER A 26 -14.06 -8.46 -21.58
C SER A 26 -13.13 -9.27 -20.66
N TYR A 27 -12.37 -10.21 -21.23
CA TYR A 27 -11.44 -11.05 -20.49
C TYR A 27 -10.30 -10.25 -19.84
N LEU A 28 -9.67 -9.33 -20.57
CA LEU A 28 -8.59 -8.50 -20.02
C LEU A 28 -9.07 -7.64 -18.85
N ARG A 29 -10.28 -7.09 -18.96
CA ARG A 29 -10.90 -6.31 -17.89
C ARG A 29 -11.25 -7.18 -16.68
N LEU A 30 -11.66 -8.42 -16.90
CA LEU A 30 -11.91 -9.38 -15.83
C LEU A 30 -10.63 -9.76 -15.10
N VAL A 31 -9.52 -9.97 -15.82
CA VAL A 31 -8.21 -10.26 -15.21
C VAL A 31 -7.74 -9.06 -14.37
N ALA A 32 -7.84 -7.84 -14.89
CA ALA A 32 -7.47 -6.63 -14.17
C ALA A 32 -8.32 -6.42 -12.90
N SER A 33 -9.65 -6.58 -13.00
CA SER A 33 -10.53 -6.46 -11.84
C SER A 33 -10.28 -7.54 -10.80
N ARG A 34 -9.97 -8.76 -11.22
CA ARG A 34 -9.58 -9.85 -10.31
C ARG A 34 -8.26 -9.54 -9.59
N ALA A 35 -7.24 -9.04 -10.30
CA ALA A 35 -5.97 -8.65 -9.69
C ALA A 35 -6.19 -7.55 -8.62
N GLU A 36 -7.02 -6.55 -8.91
CA GLU A 36 -7.36 -5.49 -7.96
C GLU A 36 -8.08 -6.04 -6.70
N LEU A 37 -9.02 -6.96 -6.87
CA LEU A 37 -9.69 -7.64 -5.75
C LEU A 37 -8.71 -8.43 -4.89
N CYS A 38 -7.77 -9.15 -5.52
CA CYS A 38 -6.71 -9.88 -4.82
C CYS A 38 -5.80 -8.93 -4.01
N CYS A 39 -5.45 -7.75 -4.54
CA CYS A 39 -4.73 -6.72 -3.79
C CYS A 39 -5.52 -6.21 -2.59
N LYS A 40 -6.79 -5.82 -2.77
CA LYS A 40 -7.67 -5.36 -1.68
C LYS A 40 -7.79 -6.41 -0.59
N ARG A 41 -7.97 -7.67 -0.98
CA ARG A 41 -8.03 -8.80 -0.05
C ARG A 41 -6.72 -8.98 0.71
N ALA A 42 -5.56 -8.88 0.05
CA ALA A 42 -4.26 -8.98 0.69
C ALA A 42 -4.06 -7.90 1.76
N ILE A 43 -4.46 -6.65 1.47
CA ILE A 43 -4.40 -5.53 2.42
C ILE A 43 -5.30 -5.79 3.64
N LEU A 44 -6.54 -6.25 3.42
CA LEU A 44 -7.46 -6.57 4.51
C LEU A 44 -6.95 -7.73 5.38
N LEU A 45 -6.39 -8.78 4.77
CA LEU A 45 -5.80 -9.91 5.48
C LEU A 45 -4.60 -9.46 6.34
N LEU A 46 -3.76 -8.58 5.79
CA LEU A 46 -2.65 -7.99 6.53
C LEU A 46 -3.13 -7.18 7.74
N ALA A 47 -4.19 -6.38 7.57
CA ALA A 47 -4.77 -5.57 8.64
C ALA A 47 -5.31 -6.39 9.82
N VAL A 48 -5.73 -7.64 9.58
CA VAL A 48 -6.19 -8.58 10.63
C VAL A 48 -5.11 -9.58 11.05
N GLY A 49 -3.85 -9.36 10.67
CA GLY A 49 -2.71 -10.21 11.07
C GLY A 49 -2.59 -11.55 10.32
N LYS A 50 -3.41 -11.80 9.30
CA LYS A 50 -3.40 -13.02 8.48
C LYS A 50 -2.36 -12.92 7.36
N THR A 51 -1.09 -12.89 7.74
CA THR A 51 0.04 -12.63 6.83
C THR A 51 0.24 -13.71 5.79
N LYS A 52 0.13 -14.99 6.15
CA LYS A 52 0.26 -16.11 5.20
C LYS A 52 -0.80 -16.05 4.09
N GLU A 53 -2.05 -15.79 4.46
CA GLU A 53 -3.13 -15.62 3.48
C GLU A 53 -2.96 -14.34 2.66
N ALA A 54 -2.42 -13.26 3.25
CA ALA A 54 -2.09 -12.05 2.52
C ALA A 54 -1.02 -12.32 1.44
N VAL A 55 0.01 -13.12 1.76
CA VAL A 55 1.05 -13.56 0.80
C VAL A 55 0.41 -14.32 -0.35
N HIS A 56 -0.47 -15.29 -0.07
CA HIS A 56 -1.14 -16.03 -1.14
C HIS A 56 -2.02 -15.13 -2.02
N SER A 57 -2.76 -14.21 -1.41
CA SER A 57 -3.65 -13.28 -2.13
C SER A 57 -2.87 -12.32 -3.04
N VAL A 58 -1.72 -11.79 -2.58
CA VAL A 58 -0.90 -10.90 -3.41
C VAL A 58 -0.16 -11.67 -4.51
N GLN A 59 0.25 -12.92 -4.27
CA GLN A 59 0.82 -13.78 -5.31
C GLN A 59 -0.18 -14.06 -6.44
N GLU A 60 -1.46 -14.28 -6.13
CA GLU A 60 -2.52 -14.38 -7.14
C GLU A 60 -2.65 -13.07 -7.95
N ALA A 61 -2.51 -11.91 -7.31
CA ALA A 61 -2.50 -10.65 -8.04
C ALA A 61 -1.27 -10.52 -8.97
N VAL A 62 -0.08 -10.95 -8.52
CA VAL A 62 1.15 -10.95 -9.33
C VAL A 62 1.01 -11.82 -10.57
N THR A 63 0.42 -13.02 -10.45
CA THR A 63 0.24 -13.94 -11.59
C THR A 63 -0.77 -13.42 -12.60
N LEU A 64 -1.78 -12.68 -12.16
CA LEU A 64 -2.75 -12.03 -13.03
C LEU A 64 -2.18 -10.78 -13.69
N GLN A 65 -1.50 -9.92 -12.92
CA GLN A 65 -0.97 -8.66 -13.41
C GLN A 65 0.16 -8.12 -12.53
N ALA A 66 1.41 -8.23 -13.01
CA ALA A 66 2.60 -7.70 -12.33
C ALA A 66 2.77 -6.18 -12.52
N THR A 67 1.84 -5.38 -12.02
CA THR A 67 1.99 -3.91 -12.00
C THR A 67 3.03 -3.47 -10.97
N PRO A 68 3.64 -2.28 -11.09
CA PRO A 68 4.58 -1.76 -10.09
C PRO A 68 4.00 -1.74 -8.67
N PHE A 69 2.71 -1.40 -8.55
CA PHE A 69 2.01 -1.41 -7.26
C PHE A 69 1.88 -2.83 -6.69
N VAL A 70 1.48 -3.81 -7.51
CA VAL A 70 1.32 -5.21 -7.09
C VAL A 70 2.64 -5.79 -6.60
N LEU A 71 3.74 -5.49 -7.30
CA LEU A 71 5.08 -5.93 -6.91
C LEU A 71 5.56 -5.26 -5.62
N ALA A 72 5.31 -3.96 -5.45
CA ALA A 72 5.64 -3.25 -4.21
C ALA A 72 4.85 -3.82 -3.01
N LEU A 73 3.57 -4.14 -3.22
CA LEU A 73 2.72 -4.76 -2.21
C LEU A 73 3.21 -6.17 -1.83
N ASP A 74 3.60 -7.00 -2.81
CA ASP A 74 4.18 -8.33 -2.54
C ASP A 74 5.46 -8.23 -1.71
N GLY A 75 6.37 -7.33 -2.09
CA GLY A 75 7.60 -7.07 -1.34
C GLY A 75 7.32 -6.62 0.11
N PHE A 76 6.37 -5.70 0.29
CA PHE A 76 5.96 -5.25 1.61
C PHE A 76 5.39 -6.38 2.46
N ILE A 77 4.43 -7.16 1.95
CA ILE A 77 3.81 -8.26 2.70
C ILE A 77 4.84 -9.32 3.08
N ARG A 78 5.78 -9.66 2.19
CA ARG A 78 6.88 -10.60 2.51
C ARG A 78 7.77 -10.07 3.62
N SER A 79 8.09 -8.78 3.61
CA SER A 79 8.89 -8.17 4.69
C SER A 79 8.19 -8.29 6.05
N VAL A 80 6.87 -8.08 6.10
CA VAL A 80 6.07 -8.23 7.31
C VAL A 80 6.01 -9.69 7.77
N HIS A 81 5.86 -10.62 6.82
CA HIS A 81 5.83 -12.06 7.13
C HIS A 81 7.14 -12.53 7.77
N LEU A 82 8.29 -12.11 7.24
CA LEU A 82 9.61 -12.45 7.79
C LEU A 82 9.79 -11.92 9.22
N LEU A 83 9.26 -10.74 9.53
CA LEU A 83 9.31 -10.18 10.89
C LEU A 83 8.48 -10.97 11.91
N GLN A 84 7.43 -11.67 11.46
CA GLN A 84 6.58 -12.48 12.35
C GLN A 84 7.13 -13.89 12.58
N ASP A 85 7.86 -14.46 11.61
CA ASP A 85 8.46 -15.79 11.72
C ASP A 85 9.73 -15.80 12.59
N HIS A 86 10.21 -14.62 12.99
CA HIS A 86 11.12 -14.47 14.12
C HIS A 86 10.29 -14.17 15.37
N PRO A 87 9.74 -15.18 16.07
CA PRO A 87 9.31 -14.95 17.44
C PRO A 87 10.55 -14.45 18.16
N SER A 88 10.49 -13.26 18.72
CA SER A 88 11.53 -12.71 19.59
C SER A 88 11.90 -13.78 20.63
N SER A 89 12.94 -14.56 20.33
CA SER A 89 13.42 -15.60 21.21
C SER A 89 14.17 -14.90 22.31
N GLY A 90 13.48 -14.64 23.42
CA GLY A 90 14.10 -14.24 24.66
C GLY A 90 14.39 -12.75 24.77
N THR A 91 13.77 -12.15 25.78
CA THR A 91 14.51 -11.48 26.86
C THR A 91 15.86 -10.90 26.42
N GLN A 92 15.82 -9.73 25.79
CA GLN A 92 16.97 -8.85 25.90
C GLN A 92 16.93 -8.35 27.35
N ASP A 93 17.66 -9.04 28.22
CA ASP A 93 18.32 -8.48 29.40
C ASP A 93 19.17 -7.30 28.90
N TRP A 94 18.49 -6.21 28.55
CA TRP A 94 19.09 -4.90 28.46
C TRP A 94 19.50 -4.55 29.89
N PRO A 95 20.75 -4.13 30.11
CA PRO A 95 21.37 -4.16 31.43
C PRO A 95 20.49 -3.44 32.45
N PRO A 96 20.48 -3.89 33.72
CA PRO A 96 19.78 -3.19 34.78
C PRO A 96 20.24 -1.74 34.72
N ARG A 97 19.28 -0.82 34.56
CA ARG A 97 19.56 0.60 34.80
C ARG A 97 20.10 0.68 36.21
N ASP A 98 21.40 0.89 36.34
CA ASP A 98 21.98 1.44 37.56
C ASP A 98 21.29 2.78 37.79
N THR A 99 20.27 2.76 38.64
CA THR A 99 19.56 3.92 39.18
C THR A 99 20.44 4.65 40.18
N THR A 100 21.61 5.10 39.74
CA THR A 100 22.46 5.94 40.58
C THR A 100 23.02 7.12 39.79
N ALA A 101 22.50 8.29 40.17
CA ALA A 101 23.10 9.61 40.04
C ALA A 101 23.28 10.18 38.62
N ALA A 102 22.40 11.12 38.25
CA ALA A 102 22.69 12.53 38.51
C ALA A 102 21.53 13.39 38.03
N SER A 103 20.95 14.10 38.99
CA SER A 103 20.05 15.22 38.80
C SER A 103 20.78 16.31 38.02
N HIS A 104 20.50 16.44 36.72
CA HIS A 104 20.77 17.68 36.00
C HIS A 104 19.45 18.24 35.48
N VAL A 105 18.91 19.11 36.32
CA VAL A 105 17.93 20.13 35.98
C VAL A 105 18.43 20.87 34.73
N HIS A 106 17.68 20.79 33.63
CA HIS A 106 17.78 21.78 32.56
C HIS A 106 16.48 22.59 32.50
N PRO A 107 16.60 23.92 32.34
CA PRO A 107 15.52 24.87 32.51
C PRO A 107 14.58 24.94 31.31
N ALA A 108 13.41 25.50 31.59
CA ALA A 108 12.30 25.77 30.68
C ALA A 108 12.74 26.40 29.36
N TYR A 109 12.39 25.75 28.25
CA TYR A 109 12.34 26.38 26.94
C TYR A 109 10.91 26.91 26.72
N SER A 110 10.72 28.18 27.07
CA SER A 110 9.59 28.99 26.60
C SER A 110 9.95 29.48 25.20
N GLY A 111 9.43 28.79 24.19
CA GLY A 111 9.51 29.21 22.79
C GLY A 111 8.09 29.50 22.31
N ASP A 112 7.82 30.79 22.13
CA ASP A 112 6.53 31.38 21.84
C ASP A 112 5.86 30.86 20.56
N LEU A 113 4.53 30.75 20.64
CA LEU A 113 3.63 30.73 19.51
C LEU A 113 3.78 32.04 18.72
N GLU A 114 4.18 31.96 17.46
CA GLU A 114 3.71 32.91 16.46
C GLU A 114 2.95 32.18 15.37
N ALA A 115 1.64 32.44 15.38
CA ALA A 115 0.71 32.09 14.33
C ALA A 115 0.78 33.18 13.26
N ASP A 116 1.06 32.80 12.01
CA ASP A 116 0.78 33.61 10.84
C ASP A 116 0.25 32.69 9.73
N THR A 117 -1.07 32.66 9.56
CA THR A 117 -1.84 33.41 8.54
C THR A 117 -1.53 32.97 7.10
N ASP A 118 -2.58 32.50 6.40
CA ASP A 118 -3.10 33.09 5.15
C ASP A 118 -3.89 32.03 4.35
N VAL A 119 -5.17 31.82 4.72
CA VAL A 119 -6.11 31.02 3.95
C VAL A 119 -6.76 31.94 2.90
N LYS A 120 -6.20 31.95 1.70
CA LYS A 120 -6.83 32.59 0.53
C LYS A 120 -8.10 31.83 0.13
N GLN A 121 -9.24 32.50 0.29
CA GLN A 121 -10.51 32.09 -0.27
C GLN A 121 -10.45 32.08 -1.81
N VAL A 122 -10.71 30.92 -2.41
CA VAL A 122 -10.96 30.78 -3.85
C VAL A 122 -12.46 30.94 -4.09
N LYS A 123 -12.84 31.97 -4.85
CA LYS A 123 -14.20 32.14 -5.39
C LYS A 123 -14.47 31.10 -6.48
N PRO A 124 -15.60 30.37 -6.46
CA PRO A 124 -16.08 29.68 -7.65
C PRO A 124 -16.77 30.68 -8.58
N GLY A 125 -16.31 30.70 -9.83
CA GLY A 125 -17.03 31.26 -10.98
C GLY A 125 -17.57 30.11 -11.84
#